data_AF-A0AA36MQZ0-F1
#
_entry.id   AF-A0AA36MQZ0-F1
#
_cell.length_a   1.000
_cell.length_b   1.000
_cell.length_c   1.000
_cell.angle_alpha   90.00
_cell.angle_beta   90.00
_cell.angle_gamma   90.00
#
_symmetry.space_group_name_H-M   'P 1'
#
loop_
_entity.id
_entity.type
_entity.pdbx_description
1 polymer ?
#
loop_
_entity_poly.entity_id
_entity_poly.type
_entity_poly.pdbx_seq_one_letter_code
_entity_poly.pdbx_strand_id
1 'polypeptide(L)'
;MSAAELREKGNTFFQAEQFSDAARCYGEALAKIRSGDAEALEVPVRLNLAAALLQLESIDDMAKVVTLCDEVLALDPSNTKAFYRRGIAQQALAQKPDGSRPMLHAARKDLLQAAKLEPSNRKVRDALQAVTKALEAPQKFWECSLLGSNLYGDRQPSKPPPPPSVCSVCRRLGHSACGESLWLTERAKWLSMPDSEVAKVPKSFEDDGTLMEAIRASREEYQCGISDLSHLSDDERDALEDCIDSIDRPFPPLKCPVSLGQAVRCAVEMWDDAGA
;
A
#
# COMPACT_ATOMS: atom_id res chain seq x y z
N MET A 1 13.28 -30.15 -33.98
CA MET A 1 13.05 -30.46 -32.56
C MET A 1 11.64 -30.09 -32.15
N SER A 2 10.99 -30.97 -31.39
CA SER A 2 9.70 -30.74 -30.72
C SER A 2 9.85 -29.80 -29.52
N ALA A 3 8.75 -29.26 -29.00
CA ALA A 3 8.80 -28.41 -27.80
C ALA A 3 9.37 -29.15 -26.57
N ALA A 4 9.03 -30.44 -26.42
CA ALA A 4 9.55 -31.28 -25.33
C ALA A 4 11.06 -31.53 -25.46
N GLU A 5 11.56 -31.82 -26.67
CA GLU A 5 13.00 -31.98 -26.92
C GLU A 5 13.79 -30.70 -26.65
N LEU A 6 13.24 -29.54 -27.02
CA LEU A 6 13.85 -28.24 -26.75
C LEU A 6 13.88 -27.93 -25.24
N ARG A 7 12.83 -28.30 -24.51
CA ARG A 7 12.81 -28.20 -23.04
C ARG A 7 13.91 -29.07 -22.42
N GLU A 8 14.07 -30.32 -22.83
CA GLU A 8 15.13 -31.18 -22.30
C GLU A 8 16.52 -30.65 -22.63
N LYS A 9 16.73 -30.17 -23.87
CA LYS A 9 17.98 -29.51 -24.24
C LYS A 9 18.25 -28.28 -23.37
N GLY A 10 17.23 -27.46 -23.13
CA GLY A 10 17.30 -26.34 -22.19
C GLY A 10 17.69 -26.79 -20.78
N ASN A 11 17.14 -27.91 -20.28
CA ASN A 11 17.50 -28.47 -18.97
C ASN A 11 18.97 -28.89 -18.92
N THR A 12 19.50 -29.50 -19.99
CA THR A 12 20.92 -29.87 -20.05
C THR A 12 21.84 -28.64 -20.01
N PHE A 13 21.48 -27.56 -20.72
CA PHE A 13 22.23 -26.30 -20.65
C PHE A 13 22.11 -25.63 -19.29
N PHE A 14 20.93 -25.68 -18.68
CA PHE A 14 20.71 -25.11 -17.34
C PHE A 14 21.55 -25.82 -16.29
N GLN A 15 21.64 -27.15 -16.35
CA GLN A 15 22.51 -27.95 -15.47
C GLN A 15 23.99 -27.70 -15.72
N ALA A 16 24.37 -27.35 -16.95
CA ALA A 16 25.72 -26.94 -17.31
C ALA A 16 26.02 -25.45 -17.01
N GLU A 17 25.12 -24.75 -16.31
CA GLU A 17 25.22 -23.31 -15.98
C GLU A 17 25.30 -22.38 -17.21
N GLN A 18 24.94 -22.89 -18.39
CA GLN A 18 24.85 -22.13 -19.63
C GLN A 18 23.45 -21.48 -19.75
N PHE A 19 23.18 -20.49 -18.90
CA PHE A 19 21.84 -19.91 -18.74
C PHE A 19 21.31 -19.19 -19.99
N SER A 20 22.19 -18.58 -20.78
CA SER A 20 21.82 -17.91 -22.04
C SER A 20 21.30 -18.89 -23.09
N ASP A 21 22.02 -20.01 -23.28
CA ASP A 21 21.60 -21.08 -24.18
C ASP A 21 20.35 -21.81 -23.66
N ALA A 22 20.25 -22.01 -22.34
CA ALA A 22 19.06 -22.56 -21.72
C ALA A 22 17.83 -21.68 -22.01
N ALA A 23 17.93 -20.36 -21.77
CA ALA A 23 16.87 -19.40 -22.02
C ALA A 23 16.45 -19.39 -23.51
N ARG A 24 17.41 -19.46 -24.43
CA ARG A 24 17.12 -19.57 -25.87
C ARG A 24 16.35 -20.85 -26.19
N CYS A 25 16.79 -22.01 -25.71
CA CYS A 25 16.09 -23.28 -25.92
C CYS A 25 14.67 -23.27 -25.33
N TYR A 26 14.46 -22.73 -24.13
CA TYR A 26 13.13 -22.61 -23.55
C TYR A 26 12.24 -21.61 -24.31
N GLY A 27 12.80 -20.50 -24.81
CA GLY A 27 12.07 -19.56 -25.67
C GLY A 27 11.61 -20.18 -26.98
N GLU A 28 12.49 -20.94 -27.64
CA GLU A 28 12.15 -21.71 -28.85
C GLU A 28 11.10 -22.80 -28.55
N ALA A 29 11.18 -23.45 -27.38
CA ALA A 29 10.19 -24.42 -26.94
C ALA A 29 8.81 -23.76 -26.78
N LEU A 30 8.75 -22.61 -26.10
CA LEU A 30 7.52 -21.86 -25.86
C LEU A 30 6.86 -21.41 -27.17
N ALA A 31 7.65 -20.93 -28.14
CA ALA A 31 7.15 -20.51 -29.45
C ALA A 31 6.55 -21.65 -30.29
N LYS A 32 6.87 -22.91 -29.96
CA LYS A 32 6.34 -24.10 -30.63
C LYS A 32 5.09 -24.67 -29.95
N ILE A 33 4.77 -24.22 -28.74
CA ILE A 33 3.54 -24.61 -28.05
C ILE A 33 2.38 -23.88 -28.73
N ARG A 34 1.40 -24.64 -29.23
CA ARG A 34 0.17 -24.09 -29.83
C ARG A 34 -0.95 -24.09 -28.79
N SER A 35 -1.85 -23.12 -28.91
CA SER A 35 -3.05 -22.98 -28.08
C SER A 35 -3.92 -24.25 -28.22
N GLY A 36 -3.90 -25.11 -27.20
CA GLY A 36 -4.73 -26.33 -27.14
C GLY A 36 -4.00 -27.62 -26.75
N ASP A 37 -2.67 -27.73 -26.93
CA ASP A 37 -1.99 -29.04 -26.82
C ASP A 37 -1.28 -29.33 -25.48
N ALA A 38 -0.97 -28.37 -24.60
CA ALA A 38 -0.17 -28.74 -23.42
C ALA A 38 -0.08 -27.70 -22.28
N GLU A 39 -1.15 -27.46 -21.51
CA GLU A 39 -1.00 -26.82 -20.18
C GLU A 39 0.11 -27.52 -19.35
N ALA A 40 0.19 -28.85 -19.47
CA ALA A 40 1.19 -29.68 -18.81
C ALA A 40 2.65 -29.42 -19.23
N LEU A 41 2.90 -28.92 -20.46
CA LEU A 41 4.26 -28.59 -20.93
C LEU A 41 4.56 -27.09 -20.83
N GLU A 42 3.54 -26.26 -21.02
CA GLU A 42 3.65 -24.80 -21.07
C GLU A 42 4.07 -24.23 -19.71
N VAL A 43 3.43 -24.66 -18.62
CA VAL A 43 3.78 -24.21 -17.26
C VAL A 43 5.23 -24.54 -16.90
N PRO A 44 5.72 -25.79 -17.06
CA PRO A 44 7.14 -26.11 -16.82
C PRO A 44 8.11 -25.32 -17.69
N VAL A 45 7.79 -25.10 -18.98
CA VAL A 45 8.68 -24.35 -19.89
C VAL A 45 8.78 -22.89 -19.48
N ARG A 46 7.66 -22.22 -19.19
CA ARG A 46 7.65 -20.84 -18.68
C ARG A 46 8.42 -20.70 -17.37
N LEU A 47 8.19 -21.63 -16.44
CA LEU A 47 8.91 -21.67 -15.18
C LEU A 47 10.41 -21.83 -15.42
N ASN A 48 10.85 -22.77 -16.26
CA ASN A 48 12.27 -22.99 -16.51
C ASN A 48 12.93 -21.79 -17.24
N LEU A 49 12.21 -21.16 -18.18
CA LEU A 49 12.64 -19.92 -18.80
C LEU A 49 12.82 -18.81 -17.75
N ALA A 50 11.83 -18.59 -16.89
CA ALA A 50 11.91 -17.61 -15.81
C ALA A 50 13.10 -17.89 -14.87
N ALA A 51 13.40 -19.16 -14.59
CA ALA A 51 14.56 -19.55 -13.80
C ALA A 51 15.88 -19.17 -14.47
N ALA A 52 16.03 -19.44 -15.77
CA ALA A 52 17.22 -19.11 -16.55
C ALA A 52 17.44 -17.59 -16.62
N LEU A 53 16.37 -16.84 -16.88
CA LEU A 53 16.40 -15.37 -16.92
C LEU A 53 16.78 -14.75 -15.57
N LEU A 54 16.32 -15.33 -14.46
CA LEU A 54 16.75 -14.89 -13.13
C LEU A 54 18.24 -15.08 -12.87
N GLN A 55 18.88 -16.10 -13.46
CA GLN A 55 20.32 -16.34 -13.32
C GLN A 55 21.18 -15.41 -14.19
N LEU A 56 20.62 -14.88 -15.28
CA LEU A 56 21.32 -13.90 -16.12
C LEU A 56 21.38 -12.51 -15.47
N GLU A 57 20.54 -12.25 -14.47
CA GLU A 57 20.48 -11.01 -13.68
C GLU A 57 20.31 -9.73 -14.53
N SER A 58 19.95 -9.87 -15.80
CA SER A 58 19.69 -8.75 -16.70
C SER A 58 18.39 -8.06 -16.33
N ILE A 59 18.43 -6.73 -16.39
CA ILE A 59 17.35 -5.81 -16.05
C ILE A 59 16.12 -6.02 -16.94
N ASP A 60 16.34 -6.20 -18.24
CA ASP A 60 15.26 -6.38 -19.22
C ASP A 60 14.59 -7.74 -19.07
N ASP A 61 15.37 -8.73 -18.65
CA ASP A 61 14.90 -10.08 -18.41
C ASP A 61 13.98 -10.15 -17.18
N MET A 62 14.16 -9.28 -16.16
CA MET A 62 13.29 -9.25 -14.97
C MET A 62 11.84 -8.90 -15.30
N ALA A 63 11.61 -7.95 -16.21
CA ALA A 63 10.25 -7.61 -16.63
C ALA A 63 9.58 -8.80 -17.33
N LYS A 64 10.34 -9.51 -18.16
CA LYS A 64 9.89 -10.74 -18.83
C LYS A 64 9.65 -11.88 -17.84
N VAL A 65 10.42 -11.98 -16.76
CA VAL A 65 10.17 -12.96 -15.69
C VAL A 65 8.82 -12.69 -15.02
N VAL A 66 8.47 -11.42 -14.78
CA VAL A 66 7.17 -11.06 -14.19
C VAL A 66 6.04 -11.52 -15.11
N THR A 67 6.08 -11.19 -16.40
CA THR A 67 5.02 -11.58 -17.35
C THR A 67 4.90 -13.11 -17.49
N LEU A 68 6.03 -13.82 -17.57
CA LEU A 68 6.02 -15.28 -17.60
C LEU A 68 5.38 -15.90 -16.35
N CYS A 69 5.64 -15.33 -15.18
CA CYS A 69 5.05 -15.81 -13.93
C CYS A 69 3.57 -15.45 -13.81
N ASP A 70 3.13 -14.31 -14.34
CA ASP A 70 1.73 -13.93 -14.41
C ASP A 70 0.93 -14.92 -15.28
N GLU A 71 1.46 -15.27 -16.44
CA GLU A 71 0.87 -16.30 -17.32
C GLU A 71 0.81 -17.67 -16.64
N VAL A 72 1.84 -18.05 -15.88
CA VAL A 72 1.81 -19.29 -15.09
C VAL A 72 0.75 -19.23 -13.99
N LEU A 73 0.61 -18.11 -13.29
CA LEU A 73 -0.38 -17.97 -12.21
C LEU A 73 -1.82 -17.85 -12.73
N ALA A 74 -2.02 -17.44 -13.98
CA ALA A 74 -3.32 -17.52 -14.64
C ALA A 74 -3.74 -18.98 -14.92
N LEU A 75 -2.77 -19.86 -15.17
CA LEU A 75 -3.00 -21.30 -15.42
C LEU A 75 -3.01 -22.13 -14.12
N ASP A 76 -2.08 -21.86 -13.21
CA ASP A 76 -1.94 -22.51 -11.90
C ASP A 76 -1.83 -21.43 -10.80
N PRO A 77 -2.95 -20.98 -10.23
CA PRO A 77 -2.98 -19.95 -9.19
C PRO A 77 -2.27 -20.33 -7.90
N SER A 78 -1.95 -21.61 -7.71
CA SER A 78 -1.32 -22.16 -6.51
C SER A 78 0.19 -22.43 -6.68
N ASN A 79 0.80 -21.96 -7.78
CA ASN A 79 2.17 -22.29 -8.09
C ASN A 79 3.20 -21.55 -7.22
N THR A 80 3.79 -22.24 -6.23
CA THR A 80 4.81 -21.66 -5.35
C THR A 80 6.03 -21.11 -6.10
N LYS A 81 6.48 -21.79 -7.16
CA LYS A 81 7.67 -21.38 -7.92
C LYS A 81 7.42 -20.08 -8.69
N ALA A 82 6.21 -19.89 -9.22
CA ALA A 82 5.83 -18.67 -9.90
C ALA A 82 5.78 -17.47 -8.93
N PHE A 83 5.11 -17.61 -7.78
CA PHE A 83 5.11 -16.57 -6.75
C PHE A 83 6.52 -16.19 -6.29
N TYR A 84 7.35 -17.19 -5.98
CA TYR A 84 8.72 -16.93 -5.56
C TYR A 84 9.52 -16.17 -6.62
N ARG A 85 9.50 -16.62 -7.87
CA ARG A 85 10.27 -16.02 -8.97
C ARG A 85 9.77 -14.62 -9.33
N ARG A 86 8.45 -14.41 -9.36
CA ARG A 86 7.83 -13.09 -9.57
C ARG A 86 8.23 -12.11 -8.47
N GLY A 87 8.22 -12.56 -7.21
CA GLY A 87 8.65 -11.75 -6.07
C GLY A 87 10.12 -11.33 -6.14
N ILE A 88 11.02 -12.25 -6.53
CA ILE A 88 12.45 -11.93 -6.74
C ILE A 88 12.62 -10.92 -7.88
N ALA A 89 11.95 -11.12 -9.02
CA ALA A 89 12.02 -10.21 -10.15
C ALA A 89 11.50 -8.81 -9.80
N GLN A 90 10.34 -8.70 -9.14
CA GLN A 90 9.79 -7.43 -8.67
C GLN A 90 10.71 -6.75 -7.65
N GLN A 91 11.34 -7.50 -6.75
CA GLN A 91 12.33 -6.95 -5.82
C GLN A 91 13.55 -6.37 -6.57
N ALA A 92 14.05 -7.06 -7.60
CA ALA A 92 15.16 -6.57 -8.42
C ALA A 92 14.78 -5.32 -9.22
N LEU A 93 13.58 -5.30 -9.82
CA LEU A 93 13.04 -4.14 -10.51
C LEU A 93 12.86 -2.93 -9.56
N ALA A 94 12.45 -3.16 -8.32
CA ALA A 94 12.20 -2.09 -7.36
C ALA A 94 13.48 -1.49 -6.75
N GLN A 95 14.64 -2.14 -6.91
CA GLN A 95 15.95 -1.59 -6.50
C GLN A 95 16.55 -0.63 -7.53
N LYS A 96 15.92 -0.48 -8.71
CA LYS A 96 16.34 0.46 -9.74
C LYS A 96 16.06 1.92 -9.32
N PRO A 97 16.70 2.91 -9.95
CA PRO A 97 16.37 4.33 -9.77
C PRO A 97 14.88 4.62 -10.02
N ASP A 98 14.29 3.98 -11.03
CA ASP A 98 12.86 4.09 -11.37
C ASP A 98 11.99 3.10 -10.58
N GLY A 99 12.59 2.33 -9.68
CA GLY A 99 11.92 1.35 -8.84
C GLY A 99 10.97 2.03 -7.86
N SER A 100 9.78 1.46 -7.69
CA SER A 100 8.74 2.05 -6.84
C SER A 100 8.52 1.23 -5.57
N ARG A 101 8.21 1.91 -4.47
CA ARG A 101 7.84 1.26 -3.19
C ARG A 101 6.61 0.34 -3.33
N PRO A 102 5.58 0.63 -4.13
CA PRO A 102 4.51 -0.31 -4.45
C PRO A 102 5.00 -1.64 -5.03
N MET A 103 6.05 -1.62 -5.85
CA MET A 103 6.62 -2.83 -6.43
C MET A 103 7.31 -3.71 -5.37
N LEU A 104 7.98 -3.11 -4.37
CA LEU A 104 8.47 -3.85 -3.19
C LEU A 104 7.34 -4.46 -2.37
N HIS A 105 6.19 -3.77 -2.24
CA HIS A 105 5.02 -4.32 -1.58
C HIS A 105 4.41 -5.49 -2.36
N ALA A 106 4.36 -5.41 -3.68
CA ALA A 106 3.96 -6.52 -4.55
C ALA A 106 4.90 -7.73 -4.35
N ALA A 107 6.21 -7.50 -4.37
CA ALA A 107 7.21 -8.54 -4.14
C ALA A 107 6.99 -9.24 -2.79
N ARG A 108 6.74 -8.46 -1.73
CA ARG A 108 6.45 -9.01 -0.40
C ARG A 108 5.19 -9.86 -0.39
N LYS A 109 4.13 -9.42 -1.07
CA LYS A 109 2.85 -10.16 -1.15
C LYS A 109 3.05 -11.52 -1.80
N ASP A 110 3.80 -11.58 -2.88
CA ASP A 110 4.08 -12.83 -3.59
C ASP A 110 4.95 -13.78 -2.76
N LEU A 111 6.00 -13.26 -2.12
CA LEU A 111 6.85 -14.07 -1.24
C LEU A 111 6.10 -14.58 0.00
N LEU A 112 5.15 -13.81 0.54
CA LEU A 112 4.24 -14.28 1.58
C LEU A 112 3.37 -15.43 1.09
N GLN A 113 2.82 -15.32 -0.12
CA GLN A 113 2.02 -16.39 -0.70
C GLN A 113 2.84 -17.67 -0.93
N ALA A 114 4.07 -17.53 -1.45
CA ALA A 114 4.99 -18.65 -1.56
C ALA A 114 5.33 -19.28 -0.20
N ALA A 115 5.53 -18.46 0.84
CA ALA A 115 5.83 -18.94 2.19
C ALA A 115 4.65 -19.67 2.84
N LYS A 116 3.41 -19.28 2.51
CA LYS A 116 2.20 -20.00 2.96
C LYS A 116 2.11 -21.39 2.33
N LEU A 117 2.44 -21.52 1.06
CA LEU A 117 2.38 -22.78 0.32
C LEU A 117 3.54 -23.72 0.68
N GLU A 118 4.76 -23.18 0.88
CA GLU A 118 5.93 -23.95 1.31
C GLU A 118 6.65 -23.29 2.52
N PRO A 119 6.12 -23.47 3.75
CA PRO A 119 6.70 -22.84 4.95
C PRO A 119 8.13 -23.26 5.26
N SER A 120 8.49 -24.50 4.91
CA SER A 120 9.82 -25.07 5.15
C SER A 120 10.89 -24.55 4.20
N ASN A 121 10.52 -23.85 3.12
CA ASN A 121 11.46 -23.43 2.09
C ASN A 121 12.31 -22.23 2.58
N ARG A 122 13.58 -22.51 2.89
CA ARG A 122 14.53 -21.50 3.36
C ARG A 122 14.71 -20.35 2.36
N LYS A 123 14.78 -20.63 1.06
CA LYS A 123 15.01 -19.61 0.03
C LYS A 123 13.90 -18.56 0.01
N VAL A 124 12.65 -19.01 0.20
CA VAL A 124 11.48 -18.12 0.26
C VAL A 124 11.53 -17.25 1.51
N ARG A 125 11.88 -17.81 2.68
CA ARG A 125 12.02 -17.05 3.93
C ARG A 125 13.13 -16.01 3.86
N ASP A 126 14.29 -16.38 3.33
CA ASP A 126 15.44 -15.47 3.18
C ASP A 126 15.08 -14.30 2.23
N ALA A 127 14.40 -14.59 1.12
CA ALA A 127 13.91 -13.55 0.20
C ALA A 127 12.85 -12.64 0.84
N LEU A 128 11.89 -13.20 1.57
CA LEU A 128 10.86 -12.44 2.28
C LEU A 128 11.48 -11.50 3.32
N GLN A 129 12.48 -11.98 4.06
CA GLN A 129 13.23 -11.17 5.00
C GLN A 129 13.96 -10.03 4.30
N ALA A 130 14.61 -10.29 3.16
CA ALA A 130 15.31 -9.27 2.38
C ALA A 130 14.35 -8.15 1.90
N VAL A 131 13.19 -8.51 1.35
CA VAL A 131 12.18 -7.52 0.93
C VAL A 131 11.62 -6.73 2.11
N THR A 132 11.40 -7.38 3.25
CA THR A 132 10.88 -6.73 4.45
C THR A 132 11.88 -5.69 4.95
N LYS A 133 13.16 -6.04 5.00
CA LYS A 133 14.24 -5.13 5.38
C LYS A 133 14.39 -3.96 4.40
N ALA A 134 14.21 -4.22 3.09
CA ALA A 134 14.21 -3.17 2.07
C ALA A 134 13.03 -2.19 2.22
N LEU A 135 11.87 -2.65 2.68
CA LEU A 135 10.72 -1.79 2.99
C LEU A 135 10.94 -0.96 4.26
N GLU A 136 11.64 -1.49 5.26
CA GLU A 136 11.99 -0.76 6.48
C GLU A 136 13.04 0.34 6.24
N ALA A 137 13.89 0.16 5.24
CA ALA A 137 14.89 1.17 4.89
C ALA A 137 14.21 2.48 4.47
N PRO A 138 14.70 3.64 4.97
CA PRO A 138 14.24 4.93 4.48
C PRO A 138 14.54 5.03 2.98
N GLN A 139 13.59 5.56 2.20
CA GLN A 139 13.80 5.73 0.76
C GLN A 139 15.10 6.49 0.54
N LYS A 140 16.08 5.84 -0.11
CA LYS A 140 17.17 6.59 -0.72
C LYS A 140 16.53 7.43 -1.81
N PHE A 141 16.39 8.72 -1.51
CA PHE A 141 15.86 9.73 -2.38
C PHE A 141 16.68 9.71 -3.66
N TRP A 142 16.08 9.17 -4.72
CA TRP A 142 16.50 9.43 -6.08
C TRP A 142 16.32 10.94 -6.27
N GLU A 143 17.41 11.70 -6.27
CA GLU A 143 17.34 13.07 -6.73
C GLU A 143 17.01 13.01 -8.23
N CYS A 144 15.75 13.27 -8.50
CA CYS A 144 15.19 13.48 -9.81
C CYS A 144 15.94 14.64 -10.48
N SER A 145 16.91 14.35 -11.37
CA SER A 145 17.54 15.32 -12.29
C SER A 145 16.57 15.92 -13.33
N LEU A 146 15.25 15.93 -13.07
CA LEU A 146 14.22 16.37 -14.01
C LEU A 146 13.33 17.52 -13.52
N LEU A 147 13.58 18.07 -12.32
CA LEU A 147 13.14 19.44 -12.01
C LEU A 147 14.37 20.31 -11.79
N GLY A 148 14.70 21.07 -12.82
CA GLY A 148 15.66 22.14 -12.73
C GLY A 148 15.35 23.03 -11.53
N SER A 149 16.41 23.33 -10.79
CA SER A 149 16.54 24.54 -10.00
C SER A 149 15.45 24.77 -8.94
N ASN A 150 15.83 24.45 -7.70
CA ASN A 150 15.47 25.24 -6.52
C ASN A 150 14.08 25.00 -5.88
N LEU A 151 13.83 23.77 -5.39
CA LEU A 151 12.66 23.48 -4.52
C LEU A 151 13.02 23.13 -3.05
N TYR A 152 14.31 23.09 -2.69
CA TYR A 152 14.77 22.84 -1.31
C TYR A 152 15.70 23.96 -0.80
N GLY A 153 15.41 25.22 -1.14
CA GLY A 153 16.01 26.38 -0.49
C GLY A 153 15.51 26.64 0.94
N ASP A 154 14.34 26.07 1.30
CA ASP A 154 13.62 26.48 2.52
C ASP A 154 13.51 25.39 3.60
N ARG A 155 14.22 24.27 3.48
CA ARG A 155 14.30 23.32 4.60
C ARG A 155 15.35 23.81 5.59
N GLN A 156 14.95 24.78 6.42
CA GLN A 156 15.72 25.14 7.61
C GLN A 156 15.99 23.86 8.41
N PRO A 157 17.21 23.65 8.93
CA PRO A 157 17.49 22.53 9.80
C PRO A 157 16.44 22.49 10.90
N SER A 158 15.70 21.38 10.97
CA SER A 158 14.65 21.22 11.98
C SER A 158 15.25 21.53 13.34
N LYS A 159 14.65 22.49 14.06
CA LYS A 159 15.07 22.86 15.41
C LYS A 159 15.30 21.58 16.22
N PRO A 160 16.41 21.46 16.97
CA PRO A 160 16.62 20.31 17.83
C PRO A 160 15.38 20.10 18.71
N PRO A 161 14.95 18.85 18.94
CA PRO A 161 13.76 18.59 19.71
C PRO A 161 13.85 19.32 21.05
N PRO A 162 12.78 19.99 21.49
CA PRO A 162 12.81 20.69 22.76
C PRO A 162 13.18 19.70 23.87
N PRO A 163 13.94 20.14 24.89
CA PRO A 163 14.30 19.27 26.00
C PRO A 163 13.03 18.65 26.60
N PRO A 164 13.08 17.39 27.04
CA PRO A 164 11.90 16.70 27.54
C PRO A 164 11.28 17.51 28.69
N SER A 165 10.01 17.85 28.56
CA SER A 165 9.28 18.59 29.59
C SER A 165 9.18 17.72 30.85
N VAL A 166 9.72 18.23 31.95
CA VAL A 166 9.63 17.61 33.27
C VAL A 166 8.53 18.33 34.03
N CYS A 167 7.57 17.57 34.54
CA CYS A 167 6.50 18.15 35.34
C CYS A 167 7.05 18.69 36.67
N SER A 168 6.76 19.95 36.99
CA SER A 168 7.20 20.60 38.25
C SER A 168 6.58 19.96 39.51
N VAL A 169 5.44 19.28 39.36
CA VAL A 169 4.68 18.67 40.47
C VAL A 169 5.03 17.20 40.66
N CYS A 170 4.97 16.37 39.60
CA CYS A 170 5.20 14.92 39.72
C CYS A 170 6.61 14.45 39.29
N ARG A 171 7.44 15.34 38.75
CA ARG A 171 8.81 15.10 38.25
C ARG A 171 8.94 13.98 37.19
N ARG A 172 7.84 13.58 36.54
CA ARG A 172 7.88 12.63 35.42
C ARG A 172 8.20 13.35 34.10
N LEU A 173 8.81 12.60 33.18
CA LEU A 173 9.12 13.04 31.83
C LEU A 173 7.89 12.97 30.93
N GLY A 174 7.75 13.95 30.01
CA GLY A 174 6.77 13.92 28.93
C GLY A 174 5.56 14.85 29.08
N HIS A 175 5.48 15.65 30.15
CA HIS A 175 4.45 16.68 30.33
C HIS A 175 4.93 17.80 31.27
N SER A 176 4.51 19.03 31.02
CA SER A 176 4.88 20.21 31.83
C SER A 176 4.04 20.40 33.09
N ALA A 177 2.83 19.84 33.14
CA ALA A 177 1.87 19.96 34.24
C ALA A 177 1.15 18.63 34.45
N CYS A 178 0.66 18.33 35.66
CA CYS A 178 -0.03 17.07 35.98
C CYS A 178 -1.35 17.32 36.73
N GLY A 179 -2.24 16.32 36.76
CA GLY A 179 -3.53 16.43 37.43
C GLY A 179 -4.53 17.24 36.61
N GLU A 180 -5.31 18.08 37.28
CA GLU A 180 -6.40 18.85 36.67
C GLU A 180 -5.92 19.72 35.50
N SER A 181 -4.80 20.44 35.66
CA SER A 181 -4.26 21.30 34.60
C SER A 181 -3.85 20.54 33.34
N LEU A 182 -3.30 19.33 33.49
CA LEU A 182 -2.95 18.49 32.33
C LEU A 182 -4.21 18.00 31.63
N TRP A 183 -5.19 17.55 32.42
CA TRP A 183 -6.45 17.09 31.89
C TRP A 183 -7.19 18.20 31.14
N LEU A 184 -7.22 19.43 31.68
CA LEU A 184 -7.81 20.59 31.02
C LEU A 184 -7.14 20.90 29.69
N THR A 185 -5.80 20.95 29.64
CA THR A 185 -5.05 21.22 28.40
C THR A 185 -5.24 20.11 27.36
N GLU A 186 -5.19 18.83 27.76
CA GLU A 186 -5.41 17.72 26.82
C GLU A 186 -6.86 17.65 26.34
N ARG A 187 -7.83 17.93 27.22
CA ARG A 187 -9.25 17.99 26.87
C ARG A 187 -9.56 19.18 25.95
N ALA A 188 -8.95 20.34 26.18
CA ALA A 188 -9.02 21.50 25.31
C ALA A 188 -8.50 21.20 23.90
N LYS A 189 -7.34 20.54 23.78
CA LYS A 189 -6.83 20.08 22.49
C LYS A 189 -7.79 19.10 21.81
N TRP A 190 -8.29 18.11 22.54
CA TRP A 190 -9.18 17.09 21.97
C TRP A 190 -10.50 17.67 21.48
N LEU A 191 -11.07 18.62 22.23
CA LEU A 191 -12.30 19.32 21.85
C LEU A 191 -12.05 20.49 20.89
N SER A 192 -10.80 20.84 20.61
CA SER A 192 -10.41 22.04 19.85
C SER A 192 -11.05 23.32 20.41
N MET A 193 -11.08 23.43 21.74
CA MET A 193 -11.68 24.54 22.49
C MET A 193 -10.64 25.21 23.40
N PRO A 194 -10.81 26.49 23.79
CA PRO A 194 -9.89 27.15 24.69
C PRO A 194 -9.96 26.57 26.12
N ASP A 195 -8.81 26.49 26.78
CA ASP A 195 -8.67 25.99 28.17
C ASP A 195 -9.64 26.67 29.14
N SER A 196 -9.96 27.96 28.93
CA SER A 196 -10.91 28.73 29.74
C SER A 196 -12.36 28.23 29.67
N GLU A 197 -12.78 27.68 28.53
CA GLU A 197 -14.12 27.09 28.39
C GLU A 197 -14.18 25.68 28.99
N VAL A 198 -13.11 24.90 28.78
CA VAL A 198 -13.02 23.53 29.31
C VAL A 198 -12.91 23.50 30.84
N ALA A 199 -12.36 24.56 31.44
CA ALA A 199 -12.18 24.71 32.88
C ALA A 199 -13.47 25.05 33.65
N LYS A 200 -14.57 25.41 32.97
CA LYS A 200 -15.83 25.75 33.65
C LYS A 200 -16.50 24.48 34.17
N VAL A 201 -16.51 24.31 35.49
CA VAL A 201 -17.18 23.19 36.16
C VAL A 201 -18.67 23.51 36.33
N PRO A 202 -19.59 22.61 35.93
CA PRO A 202 -21.02 22.81 36.14
C PRO A 202 -21.39 22.93 37.62
N LYS A 203 -22.45 23.68 37.93
CA LYS A 203 -22.83 23.97 39.33
C LYS A 203 -23.44 22.77 40.04
N SER A 204 -23.97 21.82 39.29
CA SER A 204 -24.59 20.60 39.80
C SER A 204 -24.48 19.48 38.78
N PHE A 205 -24.80 18.26 39.20
CA PHE A 205 -24.84 17.11 38.30
C PHE A 205 -25.93 17.21 37.21
N GLU A 206 -27.02 17.94 37.49
CA GLU A 206 -28.15 18.15 36.57
C GLU A 206 -27.93 19.34 35.63
N ASP A 207 -26.83 20.07 35.81
CA ASP A 207 -26.42 21.19 34.96
C ASP A 207 -25.45 20.67 33.89
N ASP A 208 -25.90 20.62 32.63
CA ASP A 208 -25.08 20.21 31.48
C ASP A 208 -23.84 21.11 31.28
N GLY A 209 -23.88 22.32 31.83
CA GLY A 209 -22.78 23.28 31.83
C GLY A 209 -22.50 23.93 30.47
N THR A 210 -21.80 25.06 30.52
CA THR A 210 -21.49 25.87 29.32
C THR A 210 -20.59 25.18 28.31
N LEU A 211 -19.77 24.22 28.77
CA LEU A 211 -18.91 23.44 27.88
C LEU A 211 -19.72 22.50 26.98
N MET A 212 -20.78 21.88 27.49
CA MET A 212 -21.62 20.99 26.68
C MET A 212 -22.40 21.79 25.65
N GLU A 213 -22.91 22.97 26.03
CA GLU A 213 -23.54 23.92 25.09
C GLU A 213 -22.56 24.36 24.00
N ALA A 214 -21.32 24.69 24.36
CA ALA A 214 -20.31 25.10 23.38
C ALA A 214 -19.87 23.95 22.45
N ILE A 215 -19.83 22.70 22.95
CA ILE A 215 -19.61 21.52 22.11
C ILE A 215 -20.80 21.31 21.16
N ARG A 216 -22.04 21.45 21.64
CA ARG A 216 -23.24 21.36 20.79
C ARG A 216 -23.23 22.45 19.72
N ALA A 217 -22.95 23.70 20.08
CA ALA A 217 -22.85 24.82 19.16
C ALA A 217 -21.71 24.63 18.14
N SER A 218 -20.51 24.21 18.56
CA SER A 218 -19.40 23.93 17.63
C SER A 218 -19.72 22.79 16.67
N ARG A 219 -20.46 21.76 17.12
CA ARG A 219 -20.95 20.68 16.26
C ARG A 219 -22.04 21.15 15.31
N GLU A 220 -22.97 21.99 15.76
CA GLU A 220 -24.01 22.61 14.93
C GLU A 220 -23.43 23.58 13.89
N GLU A 221 -22.38 24.32 14.23
CA GLU A 221 -21.65 25.20 13.32
C GLU A 221 -20.91 24.40 12.24
N TYR A 222 -20.34 23.24 12.62
CA TYR A 222 -19.85 22.22 11.67
C TYR A 222 -20.98 21.58 10.84
N GLN A 223 -22.18 21.45 11.40
CA GLN A 223 -23.36 20.88 10.74
C GLN A 223 -23.95 21.83 9.68
N CYS A 224 -23.85 23.15 9.90
CA CYS A 224 -24.44 24.16 9.02
C CYS A 224 -23.53 24.56 7.84
N GLY A 225 -22.21 24.39 7.97
CA GLY A 225 -21.24 24.82 6.94
C GLY A 225 -20.76 23.73 5.96
N ILE A 226 -21.07 22.45 6.20
CA ILE A 226 -20.47 21.30 5.46
C ILE A 226 -21.56 20.40 4.84
N SER A 227 -22.84 20.71 5.02
CA SER A 227 -23.96 19.86 4.58
C SER A 227 -24.54 20.23 3.22
N ASP A 228 -23.99 21.22 2.52
CA ASP A 228 -24.53 21.61 1.22
C ASP A 228 -23.98 20.73 0.09
N LEU A 229 -24.86 19.93 -0.50
CA LEU A 229 -24.60 19.10 -1.67
C LEU A 229 -24.80 19.87 -2.99
N SER A 230 -25.24 21.14 -2.95
CA SER A 230 -25.49 21.97 -4.12
C SER A 230 -24.22 22.24 -4.95
N HIS A 231 -23.05 22.13 -4.33
CA HIS A 231 -21.76 22.32 -4.97
C HIS A 231 -21.26 21.09 -5.75
N LEU A 232 -21.87 19.92 -5.54
CA LEU A 232 -21.58 18.72 -6.32
C LEU A 232 -22.51 18.70 -7.53
N SER A 233 -21.94 18.50 -8.73
CA SER A 233 -22.73 18.16 -9.92
C SER A 233 -23.42 16.82 -9.74
N ASP A 234 -24.49 16.58 -10.50
CA ASP A 234 -25.24 15.30 -10.44
C ASP A 234 -24.29 14.11 -10.69
N ASP A 235 -23.41 14.23 -11.68
CA ASP A 235 -22.34 13.29 -12.00
C ASP A 235 -21.36 12.99 -10.84
N GLU A 236 -21.08 13.96 -9.97
CA GLU A 236 -20.20 13.81 -8.81
C GLU A 236 -20.95 13.22 -7.62
N ARG A 237 -22.25 13.53 -7.51
CA ARG A 237 -23.14 12.95 -6.51
C ARG A 237 -23.36 11.46 -6.78
N ASP A 238 -23.67 11.08 -8.01
CA ASP A 238 -23.82 9.67 -8.41
C ASP A 238 -22.54 8.86 -8.10
N ALA A 239 -21.36 9.42 -8.37
CA ALA A 239 -20.09 8.76 -8.08
C ALA A 239 -19.82 8.63 -6.56
N LEU A 240 -20.33 9.56 -5.75
CA LEU A 240 -20.27 9.49 -4.30
C LEU A 240 -21.25 8.44 -3.75
N GLU A 241 -22.46 8.37 -4.29
CA GLU A 241 -23.48 7.38 -3.95
C GLU A 241 -23.01 5.95 -4.27
N ASP A 242 -22.52 5.72 -5.49
CA ASP A 242 -21.92 4.44 -5.92
C ASP A 242 -20.77 3.99 -4.98
N CYS A 243 -19.99 4.96 -4.48
CA CYS A 243 -18.90 4.70 -3.57
C CYS A 243 -19.40 4.33 -2.16
N ILE A 244 -20.45 4.99 -1.68
CA ILE A 244 -21.08 4.75 -0.36
C ILE A 244 -21.79 3.38 -0.33
N ASP A 245 -22.46 2.99 -1.42
CA ASP A 245 -23.19 1.71 -1.53
C ASP A 245 -22.28 0.49 -1.78
N SER A 246 -21.02 0.72 -2.13
CA SER A 246 -20.09 -0.37 -2.45
C SER A 246 -19.69 -1.18 -1.22
N ILE A 247 -20.06 -2.47 -1.22
CA ILE A 247 -19.77 -3.40 -0.11
C ILE A 247 -18.41 -4.12 -0.22
N ASP A 248 -17.79 -4.11 -1.40
CA ASP A 248 -16.56 -4.87 -1.69
C ASP A 248 -15.55 -4.09 -2.55
N ARG A 249 -14.26 -4.38 -2.33
CA ARG A 249 -13.15 -3.70 -3.02
C ARG A 249 -12.92 -4.24 -4.44
N PRO A 250 -12.45 -3.41 -5.40
CA PRO A 250 -12.06 -2.01 -5.21
C PRO A 250 -13.27 -1.05 -5.26
N PHE A 251 -13.28 -0.08 -4.34
CA PHE A 251 -14.32 0.95 -4.30
C PHE A 251 -14.24 1.86 -5.53
N PRO A 252 -15.39 2.32 -6.07
CA PRO A 252 -15.42 3.33 -7.11
C PRO A 252 -14.61 4.58 -6.73
N PRO A 253 -13.83 5.15 -7.65
CA PRO A 253 -13.06 6.36 -7.36
C PRO A 253 -13.97 7.59 -7.34
N LEU A 254 -13.80 8.44 -6.32
CA LEU A 254 -14.47 9.74 -6.27
C LEU A 254 -13.90 10.68 -7.34
N LYS A 255 -14.78 11.42 -8.04
CA LYS A 255 -14.40 12.39 -9.07
C LYS A 255 -13.73 13.65 -8.49
N CYS A 256 -14.08 14.02 -7.26
CA CYS A 256 -13.50 15.15 -6.54
C CYS A 256 -13.35 14.83 -5.03
N PRO A 257 -12.52 15.59 -4.28
CA PRO A 257 -12.44 15.44 -2.84
C PRO A 257 -13.75 15.86 -2.16
N VAL A 258 -14.32 14.96 -1.35
CA VAL A 258 -15.56 15.21 -0.60
C VAL A 258 -15.24 15.26 0.89
N SER A 259 -15.84 16.22 1.61
CA SER A 259 -15.70 16.30 3.06
C SER A 259 -16.53 15.23 3.79
N LEU A 260 -16.16 14.90 5.03
CA LEU A 260 -16.90 13.91 5.81
C LEU A 260 -18.38 14.30 6.02
N GLY A 261 -18.68 15.58 6.22
CA GLY A 261 -20.06 16.04 6.40
C GLY A 261 -20.91 15.89 5.13
N GLN A 262 -20.34 16.15 3.95
CA GLN A 262 -21.02 15.93 2.66
C GLN A 262 -21.27 14.43 2.42
N ALA A 263 -20.30 13.56 2.73
CA ALA A 263 -20.47 12.11 2.59
C ALA A 263 -21.56 11.57 3.54
N VAL A 264 -21.59 12.03 4.79
CA VAL A 264 -22.64 11.67 5.76
C VAL A 264 -24.00 12.18 5.31
N ARG A 265 -24.08 13.40 4.77
CA ARG A 265 -25.34 13.97 4.26
C ARG A 265 -25.88 13.16 3.07
N CYS A 266 -25.01 12.84 2.10
CA CYS A 266 -25.35 12.00 0.96
C CYS A 266 -25.86 10.61 1.41
N ALA A 267 -25.17 9.96 2.35
CA ALA A 267 -25.63 8.68 2.91
C ALA A 267 -26.99 8.78 3.61
N VAL A 268 -27.27 9.88 4.33
CA VAL A 268 -28.57 10.11 4.98
C VAL A 268 -29.68 10.28 3.94
N GLU A 269 -29.45 11.05 2.86
CA GLU A 269 -30.43 11.21 1.78
C GLU A 269 -30.72 9.88 1.07
N MET A 270 -29.68 9.09 0.76
CA MET A 270 -29.85 7.74 0.18
C MET A 270 -30.70 6.80 1.04
N TRP A 271 -30.52 6.84 2.37
CA TRP A 271 -31.23 5.95 3.29
C TRP A 271 -32.63 6.43 3.65
N ASP A 272 -32.87 7.75 3.66
CA ASP A 272 -34.21 8.32 3.85
C ASP A 272 -35.10 8.07 2.62
N ASP A 273 -34.55 8.12 1.40
CA ASP A 273 -35.28 7.84 0.15
C ASP A 273 -35.61 6.34 -0.03
N ALA A 274 -34.80 5.44 0.54
CA ALA A 274 -35.04 3.98 0.49
C ALA A 274 -36.20 3.51 1.38
N GLY A 275 -36.75 4.39 2.23
CA GLY A 275 -37.81 4.09 3.21
C GLY A 275 -39.23 4.57 2.85
N ALA A 276 -39.43 5.16 1.66
CA ALA A 276 -40.72 5.70 1.19
C ALA A 276 -41.43 4.80 0.15
#